data_AF-E0S7C0-F1
#
_entry.id   AF-E0S7C0-F1
#
_cell.length_a   1.000
_cell.length_b   1.000
_cell.length_c   1.000
_cell.angle_alpha   90.00
_cell.angle_beta   90.00
_cell.angle_gamma   90.00
#
_symmetry.space_group_name_H-M   'P 1'
#
loop_
_entity.id
_entity.type
_entity.pdbx_description
1 polymer ?
#
loop_
_entity_poly.entity_id
_entity_poly.type
_entity_poly.pdbx_seq_one_letter_code
_entity_poly.pdbx_strand_id
1 'polypeptide(L)'
;MSFFAGLSKNNQKCIKTDTPFNLSLSDCLACSGCVTTDEAGALSADISFVRDSAPQTSFVLSPQSKVNIFNIYGKGNMSYREFEGALSSFLRAKLNVRRIVDTSSMRRKIYKEIYKEYLATDHLVISACPGVVAYVERTAPHLIDYLSRVKSPQQMAFSLVKGDRTVSVMPCQDKKLESGRDGVKFDHVLTTREFRRVLDELEFELFLKANSWNHHEIEDMEVTQWNIGTSSGGYAEFILSKHRSVKKIKDRNGIREYMVDDGGIVSQITGLENSINYFKISKTKGPKYKMAEVFLCKNSCIGGPGQERINSVEVDSAEYNIYGKEQPEIYYSDPGLEEKRTFRPVSVKRIDFKVDW
;
A
#
# COMPACT_ATOMS: atom_id res chain seq x y z
N MET A 1 -23.47 31.14 17.82
CA MET A 1 -23.84 30.19 18.88
C MET A 1 -23.62 28.78 18.36
N SER A 2 -22.99 27.94 19.17
CA SER A 2 -22.31 26.70 18.78
C SER A 2 -23.27 25.60 18.30
N PHE A 3 -22.98 25.03 17.12
CA PHE A 3 -23.65 23.87 16.51
C PHE A 3 -23.29 22.51 17.18
N PHE A 4 -22.55 22.52 18.30
CA PHE A 4 -22.07 21.30 18.99
C PHE A 4 -22.84 20.94 20.27
N ALA A 5 -23.99 21.57 20.54
CA ALA A 5 -24.85 21.18 21.66
C ALA A 5 -25.87 20.11 21.19
N GLY A 6 -25.45 18.85 21.03
CA GLY A 6 -26.40 17.80 20.67
C GLY A 6 -25.85 16.40 20.36
N LEU A 7 -24.53 16.19 20.31
CA LEU A 7 -24.00 14.83 20.17
C LEU A 7 -24.07 14.11 21.51
N SER A 8 -25.05 13.21 21.65
CA SER A 8 -25.15 12.33 22.82
C SER A 8 -23.85 11.55 22.98
N LYS A 9 -23.34 11.49 24.23
CA LYS A 9 -22.23 10.62 24.64
C LYS A 9 -22.68 9.15 24.65
N ASN A 10 -23.27 8.66 23.58
CA ASN A 10 -23.62 7.25 23.47
C ASN A 10 -22.33 6.45 23.26
N ASN A 11 -21.95 5.71 24.29
CA ASN A 11 -21.01 4.60 24.22
C ASN A 11 -21.45 3.66 23.09
N GLN A 12 -20.87 3.80 21.91
CA GLN A 12 -21.03 2.81 20.85
C GLN A 12 -20.49 1.49 21.38
N LYS A 13 -21.41 0.54 21.66
CA LYS A 13 -21.05 -0.84 22.03
C LYS A 13 -20.37 -1.47 20.82
N CYS A 14 -19.25 -2.15 21.07
CA CYS A 14 -18.68 -3.10 20.11
C CYS A 14 -19.73 -4.20 19.88
N ILE A 15 -20.34 -4.23 18.69
CA ILE A 15 -21.32 -5.25 18.31
C ILE A 15 -20.53 -6.45 17.76
N LYS A 16 -20.60 -7.60 18.45
CA LYS A 16 -20.16 -8.88 17.87
C LYS A 16 -21.23 -9.32 16.87
N THR A 17 -20.86 -9.46 15.61
CA THR A 17 -21.70 -10.05 14.56
C THR A 17 -21.82 -11.56 14.77
N ASP A 18 -22.98 -12.14 14.44
CA ASP A 18 -23.26 -13.58 14.60
C ASP A 18 -22.34 -14.47 13.74
N THR A 19 -21.76 -13.90 12.67
CA THR A 19 -20.59 -14.44 11.98
C THR A 19 -19.36 -13.61 12.39
N PRO A 20 -18.41 -14.16 13.17
CA PRO A 20 -17.22 -13.41 13.55
C PRO A 20 -16.36 -13.13 12.31
N PHE A 21 -16.07 -11.85 12.09
CA PHE A 21 -15.05 -11.44 11.14
C PHE A 21 -13.69 -11.99 11.61
N ASN A 22 -13.19 -13.03 10.93
CA ASN A 22 -11.96 -13.73 11.33
C ASN A 22 -10.71 -12.92 10.94
N LEU A 23 -10.23 -12.09 11.87
CA LEU A 23 -8.93 -11.43 11.81
C LEU A 23 -7.89 -12.30 12.52
N SER A 24 -6.87 -12.74 11.80
CA SER A 24 -5.70 -13.39 12.37
C SER A 24 -4.70 -12.34 12.87
N LEU A 25 -3.88 -12.69 13.86
CA LEU A 25 -2.71 -11.88 14.29
C LEU A 25 -1.73 -11.61 13.15
N SER A 26 -1.87 -12.33 12.05
CA SER A 26 -1.04 -12.21 10.86
C SER A 26 -1.63 -11.25 9.81
N ASP A 27 -2.82 -10.71 10.07
CA ASP A 27 -3.44 -9.62 9.31
C ASP A 27 -3.01 -8.28 9.94
N CYS A 28 -2.16 -7.52 9.24
CA CYS A 28 -1.75 -6.18 9.70
C CYS A 28 -2.99 -5.30 9.89
N LEU A 29 -3.15 -4.79 11.11
CA LEU A 29 -4.09 -3.74 11.53
C LEU A 29 -3.42 -2.80 12.56
N ALA A 30 -2.12 -2.53 12.36
CA ALA A 30 -1.26 -1.77 13.28
C ALA A 30 -1.46 -2.09 14.79
N CYS A 31 -1.66 -3.38 15.10
CA CYS A 31 -1.56 -4.04 16.41
C CYS A 31 -2.72 -3.88 17.38
N SER A 32 -3.91 -4.27 16.91
CA SER A 32 -5.03 -4.83 17.70
C SER A 32 -5.52 -3.98 18.87
N GLY A 33 -5.89 -2.73 18.60
CA GLY A 33 -6.99 -2.09 19.35
C GLY A 33 -8.36 -2.62 18.87
N CYS A 34 -9.46 -2.19 19.50
CA CYS A 34 -10.80 -2.48 18.98
C CYS A 34 -10.97 -1.90 17.58
N VAL A 35 -11.39 -2.73 16.62
CA VAL A 35 -11.86 -2.28 15.30
C VAL A 35 -13.29 -1.76 15.49
N THR A 36 -13.58 -0.56 15.00
CA THR A 36 -14.93 -0.02 15.02
C THR A 36 -15.83 -0.79 14.04
N THR A 37 -17.15 -0.72 14.21
CA THR A 37 -18.09 -1.38 13.29
C THR A 37 -17.91 -0.88 11.85
N ASP A 38 -17.65 0.41 11.68
CA ASP A 38 -17.40 1.03 10.36
C ASP A 38 -16.12 0.47 9.72
N GLU A 39 -15.04 0.32 10.50
CA GLU A 39 -13.80 -0.29 10.02
C GLU A 39 -14.00 -1.77 9.69
N ALA A 40 -14.74 -2.53 10.50
CA ALA A 40 -15.05 -3.93 10.23
C ALA A 40 -15.85 -4.10 8.92
N GLY A 41 -16.81 -3.21 8.68
CA GLY A 41 -17.55 -3.15 7.41
C GLY A 41 -16.61 -2.90 6.23
N ALA A 42 -15.73 -1.90 6.33
CA ALA A 42 -14.77 -1.55 5.29
C ALA A 42 -13.73 -2.66 5.02
N LEU A 43 -13.47 -3.55 5.98
CA LEU A 43 -12.51 -4.64 5.85
C LEU A 43 -13.09 -5.86 5.12
N SER A 44 -14.42 -5.98 5.03
CA SER A 44 -15.07 -7.07 4.31
C SER A 44 -14.67 -7.10 2.83
N ALA A 45 -14.55 -8.31 2.28
CA ALA A 45 -14.34 -8.49 0.85
C ALA A 45 -15.64 -8.14 0.11
N ASP A 46 -15.60 -7.20 -0.83
CA ASP A 46 -16.69 -6.97 -1.78
C ASP A 46 -16.19 -7.22 -3.20
N ILE A 47 -16.52 -8.41 -3.71
CA ILE A 47 -16.23 -8.85 -5.08
C ILE A 47 -17.49 -8.83 -5.97
N SER A 48 -18.57 -8.17 -5.53
CA SER A 48 -19.86 -8.19 -6.22
C SER A 48 -19.80 -7.65 -7.65
N PHE A 49 -18.82 -6.79 -7.97
CA PHE A 49 -18.61 -6.25 -9.31
C PHE A 49 -18.36 -7.33 -10.38
N VAL A 50 -17.92 -8.53 -9.99
CA VAL A 50 -17.72 -9.67 -10.89
C VAL A 50 -19.04 -10.14 -11.52
N ARG A 51 -20.17 -9.94 -10.83
CA ARG A 51 -21.50 -10.39 -11.26
C ARG A 51 -22.20 -9.42 -12.20
N ASP A 52 -21.71 -8.18 -12.29
CA ASP A 52 -22.30 -7.13 -13.10
C ASP A 52 -21.20 -6.43 -13.91
N SER A 53 -20.99 -6.91 -15.13
CA SER A 53 -20.00 -6.34 -16.04
C SER A 53 -20.51 -5.13 -16.83
N ALA A 54 -21.76 -4.68 -16.63
CA ALA A 54 -22.32 -3.59 -17.43
C ALA A 54 -21.60 -2.24 -17.17
N PRO A 55 -21.31 -1.85 -15.92
CA PRO A 55 -20.62 -0.58 -15.66
C PRO A 55 -19.18 -0.60 -16.12
N GLN A 56 -18.79 0.52 -16.73
CA GLN A 56 -17.40 0.77 -17.09
C GLN A 56 -16.53 0.77 -15.83
N THR A 57 -15.53 -0.10 -15.80
CA THR A 57 -14.70 -0.41 -14.62
C THR A 57 -13.25 -0.02 -14.88
N SER A 58 -12.58 0.53 -13.86
CA SER A 58 -11.15 0.83 -13.91
C SER A 58 -10.41 0.23 -12.74
N PHE A 59 -9.25 -0.34 -13.03
CA PHE A 59 -8.41 -1.03 -12.05
C PHE A 59 -7.21 -0.19 -11.65
N VAL A 60 -6.89 -0.18 -10.36
CA VAL A 60 -5.62 0.30 -9.82
C VAL A 60 -4.90 -0.89 -9.20
N LEU A 61 -3.81 -1.34 -9.79
CA LEU A 61 -3.06 -2.53 -9.37
C LEU A 61 -1.71 -2.11 -8.76
N SER A 62 -1.33 -2.73 -7.65
CA SER A 62 0.03 -2.58 -7.13
C SER A 62 1.02 -3.53 -7.83
N PRO A 63 2.29 -3.10 -8.05
CA PRO A 63 3.36 -3.99 -8.51
C PRO A 63 3.50 -5.24 -7.66
N GLN A 64 3.39 -5.10 -6.34
CA GLN A 64 3.54 -6.19 -5.38
C GLN A 64 2.43 -7.24 -5.51
N SER A 65 1.20 -6.80 -5.76
CA SER A 65 0.08 -7.69 -6.04
C SER A 65 0.28 -8.40 -7.37
N LYS A 66 0.62 -7.67 -8.45
CA LYS A 66 0.84 -8.29 -9.77
C LYS A 66 1.96 -9.33 -9.74
N VAL A 67 3.09 -9.04 -9.09
CA VAL A 67 4.17 -10.05 -8.93
C VAL A 67 3.73 -11.24 -8.11
N ASN A 68 2.96 -11.05 -7.03
CA ASN A 68 2.46 -12.18 -6.25
C ASN A 68 1.48 -13.05 -7.06
N ILE A 69 0.63 -12.45 -7.90
CA ILE A 69 -0.22 -13.17 -8.85
C ILE A 69 0.63 -13.88 -9.93
N PHE A 70 1.67 -13.23 -10.46
CA PHE A 70 2.60 -13.86 -11.40
C PHE A 70 3.27 -15.09 -10.80
N ASN A 71 3.69 -15.06 -9.55
CA ASN A 71 4.29 -16.24 -8.90
C ASN A 71 3.30 -17.42 -8.76
N ILE A 72 2.00 -17.17 -8.80
CA ILE A 72 0.95 -18.20 -8.74
C ILE A 72 0.69 -18.77 -10.14
N TYR A 73 0.40 -17.89 -11.11
CA TYR A 73 -0.10 -18.26 -12.44
C TYR A 73 0.98 -18.32 -13.53
N GLY A 74 2.12 -17.66 -13.33
CA GLY A 74 3.29 -17.75 -14.20
C GLY A 74 3.79 -19.19 -14.24
N LYS A 75 3.76 -19.80 -15.43
CA LYS A 75 4.21 -21.17 -15.68
C LYS A 75 5.06 -21.21 -16.95
N GLY A 76 5.90 -22.23 -17.06
CA GLY A 76 6.79 -22.41 -18.22
C GLY A 76 7.77 -21.26 -18.36
N ASN A 77 7.96 -20.78 -19.59
CA ASN A 77 8.89 -19.69 -19.92
C ASN A 77 8.22 -18.32 -20.02
N MET A 78 7.03 -18.15 -19.44
CA MET A 78 6.31 -16.87 -19.46
C MET A 78 7.11 -15.78 -18.76
N SER A 79 7.44 -14.73 -19.49
CA SER A 79 8.04 -13.51 -18.93
C SER A 79 7.00 -12.72 -18.13
N TYR A 80 7.49 -11.83 -17.27
CA TYR A 80 6.59 -10.98 -16.50
C TYR A 80 5.78 -10.02 -17.40
N ARG A 81 6.38 -9.52 -18.49
CA ARG A 81 5.64 -8.65 -19.41
C ARG A 81 4.52 -9.37 -20.14
N GLU A 82 4.76 -10.59 -20.58
CA GLU A 82 3.75 -11.46 -21.16
C GLU A 82 2.59 -11.68 -20.17
N PHE A 83 2.92 -11.94 -18.90
CA PHE A 83 1.90 -12.03 -17.85
C PHE A 83 1.08 -10.74 -17.69
N GLU A 84 1.71 -9.56 -17.71
CA GLU A 84 0.98 -8.30 -17.61
C GLU A 84 0.04 -8.08 -18.80
N GLY A 85 0.50 -8.40 -20.01
CA GLY A 85 -0.34 -8.39 -21.21
C GLY A 85 -1.51 -9.38 -21.10
N ALA A 86 -1.25 -10.57 -20.57
CA ALA A 86 -2.26 -11.59 -20.34
C ALA A 86 -3.30 -11.18 -19.30
N LEU A 87 -2.87 -10.63 -18.17
CA LEU A 87 -3.75 -10.13 -17.12
C LEU A 87 -4.62 -8.96 -17.64
N SER A 88 -4.01 -8.04 -18.38
CA SER A 88 -4.71 -6.90 -18.99
C SER A 88 -5.78 -7.36 -20.00
N SER A 89 -5.39 -8.24 -20.92
CA SER A 89 -6.29 -8.83 -21.92
C SER A 89 -7.44 -9.58 -21.26
N PHE A 90 -7.14 -10.36 -20.22
CA PHE A 90 -8.14 -11.13 -19.49
C PHE A 90 -9.19 -10.23 -18.83
N LEU A 91 -8.75 -9.20 -18.10
CA LEU A 91 -9.66 -8.28 -17.42
C LEU A 91 -10.58 -7.58 -18.42
N ARG A 92 -10.04 -7.16 -19.58
CA ARG A 92 -10.83 -6.56 -20.67
C ARG A 92 -11.77 -7.56 -21.34
N ALA A 93 -11.39 -8.84 -21.46
CA ALA A 93 -12.23 -9.87 -22.04
C ALA A 93 -13.40 -10.27 -21.12
N LYS A 94 -13.21 -10.20 -19.80
CA LYS A 94 -14.22 -10.62 -18.81
C LYS A 94 -15.07 -9.48 -18.26
N LEU A 95 -14.57 -8.25 -18.26
CA LEU A 95 -15.20 -7.08 -17.65
C LEU A 95 -15.15 -5.88 -18.61
N ASN A 96 -16.09 -4.94 -18.48
CA ASN A 96 -16.12 -3.69 -19.26
C ASN A 96 -15.04 -2.72 -18.76
N VAL A 97 -13.77 -3.04 -19.01
CA VAL A 97 -12.61 -2.29 -18.49
C VAL A 97 -12.31 -1.09 -19.37
N ARG A 98 -12.25 0.10 -18.76
CA ARG A 98 -11.78 1.32 -19.42
C ARG A 98 -10.28 1.52 -19.31
N ARG A 99 -9.76 1.36 -18.09
CA ARG A 99 -8.36 1.65 -17.76
C ARG A 99 -7.86 0.68 -16.72
N ILE A 100 -6.60 0.31 -16.84
CA ILE A 100 -5.84 -0.36 -15.81
C ILE A 100 -4.67 0.56 -15.47
N VAL A 101 -4.39 0.73 -14.18
CA VAL A 101 -3.35 1.64 -13.70
C VAL A 101 -2.46 0.88 -12.73
N ASP A 102 -1.21 0.72 -13.07
CA ASP A 102 -0.20 0.33 -12.11
C ASP A 102 0.17 1.53 -11.24
N THR A 103 0.10 1.38 -9.91
CA THR A 103 0.46 2.47 -8.97
C THR A 103 1.91 2.98 -9.09
N SER A 104 2.81 2.22 -9.72
CA SER A 104 4.17 2.64 -10.05
C SER A 104 4.22 3.84 -10.99
N SER A 105 3.22 4.01 -11.86
CA SER A 105 3.05 5.19 -12.73
C SER A 105 3.02 6.51 -11.98
N MET A 106 2.56 6.47 -10.73
CA MET A 106 2.49 7.66 -9.87
C MET A 106 3.79 7.95 -9.13
N ARG A 107 4.73 7.00 -9.06
CA ARG A 107 5.87 7.10 -8.13
C ARG A 107 6.84 8.22 -8.44
N ARG A 108 7.12 8.53 -9.71
CA ARG A 108 8.01 9.64 -10.06
C ARG A 108 7.49 10.96 -9.52
N LYS A 109 6.17 11.19 -9.60
CA LYS A 109 5.53 12.39 -9.04
C LYS A 109 5.62 12.36 -7.51
N ILE A 110 5.29 11.22 -6.89
CA ILE A 110 5.41 11.03 -5.44
C ILE A 110 6.82 11.34 -4.95
N TYR A 111 7.85 10.77 -5.57
CA TYR A 111 9.24 10.98 -5.21
C TYR A 111 9.66 12.45 -5.30
N LYS A 112 9.22 13.17 -6.33
CA LYS A 112 9.48 14.61 -6.46
C LYS A 112 8.84 15.39 -5.33
N GLU A 113 7.58 15.10 -4.99
CA GLU A 113 6.90 15.78 -3.88
C GLU A 113 7.51 15.43 -2.51
N ILE A 114 7.87 14.16 -2.29
CA ILE A 114 8.57 13.70 -1.10
C ILE A 114 9.93 14.40 -0.99
N TYR A 115 10.65 14.58 -2.08
CA TYR A 115 11.93 15.29 -2.08
C TYR A 115 11.77 16.77 -1.74
N LYS A 116 10.69 17.43 -2.20
CA LYS A 116 10.37 18.79 -1.77
C LYS A 116 10.12 18.85 -0.26
N GLU A 117 9.35 17.90 0.30
CA GLU A 117 9.14 17.82 1.75
C GLU A 117 10.45 17.56 2.49
N TYR A 118 11.28 16.64 2.00
CA TYR A 118 12.59 16.29 2.57
C TYR A 118 13.54 17.50 2.68
N LEU A 119 13.56 18.36 1.66
CA LEU A 119 14.37 19.58 1.67
C LEU A 119 13.83 20.64 2.64
N ALA A 120 12.52 20.63 2.92
CA ALA A 120 11.84 21.65 3.71
C ALA A 120 11.73 21.34 5.21
N THR A 121 12.08 20.13 5.65
CA THR A 121 12.00 19.71 7.05
C THR A 121 13.27 19.00 7.51
N ASP A 122 13.61 19.08 8.80
CA ASP A 122 14.70 18.31 9.40
C ASP A 122 14.33 16.88 9.76
N HIS A 123 13.03 16.56 9.78
CA HIS A 123 12.53 15.24 10.07
C HIS A 123 11.31 14.92 9.20
N LEU A 124 11.40 13.81 8.46
CA LEU A 124 10.33 13.32 7.60
C LEU A 124 10.07 11.83 7.83
N VAL A 125 8.81 11.44 8.01
CA VAL A 125 8.37 10.05 8.11
C VAL A 125 7.48 9.73 6.91
N ILE A 126 7.89 8.79 6.07
CA ILE A 126 7.10 8.38 4.90
C ILE A 126 5.78 7.76 5.37
N SER A 127 4.67 8.26 4.82
CA SER A 127 3.30 7.88 5.23
C SER A 127 2.64 6.84 4.32
N ALA A 128 3.36 6.28 3.33
CA ALA A 128 2.80 5.36 2.32
C ALA A 128 2.24 4.04 2.91
N CYS A 129 2.76 3.61 4.07
CA CYS A 129 2.25 2.49 4.84
C CYS A 129 1.04 2.92 5.68
N PRO A 130 -0.19 2.49 5.35
CA PRO A 130 -1.39 2.90 6.11
C PRO A 130 -1.35 2.44 7.58
N GLY A 131 -0.69 1.31 7.87
CA GLY A 131 -0.48 0.87 9.25
C GLY A 131 0.41 1.82 10.07
N VAL A 132 1.43 2.44 9.47
CA VAL A 132 2.25 3.47 10.16
C VAL A 132 1.39 4.69 10.49
N VAL A 133 0.60 5.16 9.53
CA VAL A 133 -0.32 6.29 9.75
C VAL A 133 -1.28 5.99 10.90
N ALA A 134 -1.95 4.84 10.86
CA ALA A 134 -2.88 4.43 11.91
C ALA A 134 -2.20 4.30 13.28
N TYR A 135 -0.99 3.76 13.35
CA TYR A 135 -0.23 3.64 14.59
C TYR A 135 0.13 5.02 15.15
N VAL A 136 0.64 5.92 14.30
CA VAL A 136 1.02 7.28 14.70
C VAL A 136 -0.18 8.05 15.23
N GLU A 137 -1.31 8.04 14.52
CA GLU A 137 -2.52 8.75 14.94
C GLU A 137 -3.06 8.27 16.30
N ARG A 138 -2.92 6.96 16.61
CA ARG A 138 -3.49 6.35 17.83
C ARG A 138 -2.53 6.34 19.01
N THR A 139 -1.25 6.07 18.75
CA THR A 139 -0.29 5.65 19.79
C THR A 139 0.94 6.54 19.85
N ALA A 140 1.31 7.18 18.74
CA ALA A 140 2.47 8.07 18.67
C ALA A 140 2.11 9.44 18.06
N PRO A 141 1.09 10.16 18.57
CA PRO A 141 0.60 11.39 17.95
C PRO A 141 1.63 12.51 17.93
N HIS A 142 2.69 12.43 18.76
CA HIS A 142 3.85 13.33 18.71
C HIS A 142 4.63 13.24 17.39
N LEU A 143 4.35 12.25 16.54
CA LEU A 143 4.95 12.11 15.21
C LEU A 143 4.08 12.64 14.06
N ILE A 144 2.85 13.09 14.32
CA ILE A 144 1.90 13.49 13.27
C ILE A 144 2.47 14.58 12.36
N ASP A 145 3.17 15.57 12.93
CA ASP A 145 3.70 16.70 12.19
C ASP A 145 4.90 16.33 11.29
N TYR A 146 5.51 15.17 11.52
CA TYR A 146 6.61 14.66 10.70
C TYR A 146 6.12 13.69 9.62
N LEU A 147 4.84 13.28 9.62
CA LEU A 147 4.31 12.43 8.55
C LEU A 147 4.25 13.19 7.23
N SER A 148 4.83 12.58 6.19
CA SER A 148 4.75 13.08 4.81
C SER A 148 3.30 13.34 4.42
N ARG A 149 3.04 14.51 3.86
CA ARG A 149 1.70 14.92 3.42
C ARG A 149 1.42 14.50 1.98
N VAL A 150 2.38 13.90 1.29
CA VAL A 150 2.19 13.30 -0.03
C VAL A 150 1.26 12.09 0.04
N LYS A 151 0.26 12.04 -0.85
CA LYS A 151 -0.69 10.93 -1.01
C LYS A 151 0.03 9.62 -1.35
N SER A 152 -0.53 8.49 -0.89
CA SER A 152 0.03 7.17 -1.21
C SER A 152 -0.11 6.83 -2.71
N PRO A 153 0.65 5.87 -3.26
CA PRO A 153 0.50 5.46 -4.65
C PRO A 153 -0.94 5.04 -5.03
N GLN A 154 -1.65 4.35 -4.14
CA GLN A 154 -3.08 4.03 -4.31
C GLN A 154 -3.91 5.32 -4.42
N GLN A 155 -3.72 6.25 -3.47
CA GLN A 155 -4.51 7.49 -3.43
C GLN A 155 -4.23 8.39 -4.64
N MET A 156 -2.98 8.44 -5.11
CA MET A 156 -2.62 9.25 -6.29
C MET A 156 -3.17 8.66 -7.58
N ALA A 157 -3.12 7.33 -7.73
CA ALA A 157 -3.64 6.64 -8.90
C ALA A 157 -5.17 6.80 -9.05
N PHE A 158 -5.90 7.07 -7.95
CA PHE A 158 -7.35 7.32 -7.99
C PHE A 158 -7.74 8.43 -8.99
N SER A 159 -6.92 9.48 -9.13
CA SER A 159 -7.21 10.57 -10.09
C SER A 159 -7.28 10.13 -11.54
N LEU A 160 -6.65 9.02 -11.89
CA LEU A 160 -6.62 8.46 -13.23
C LEU A 160 -7.82 7.53 -13.52
N VAL A 161 -8.58 7.15 -12.50
CA VAL A 161 -9.70 6.20 -12.60
C VAL A 161 -11.03 6.80 -12.13
N LYS A 162 -11.04 8.04 -11.65
CA LYS A 162 -12.26 8.71 -11.21
C LYS A 162 -13.29 8.81 -12.34
N GLY A 163 -14.55 8.55 -12.03
CA GLY A 163 -15.67 8.59 -12.98
C GLY A 163 -16.09 7.22 -13.53
N ASP A 164 -15.30 6.18 -13.28
CA ASP A 164 -15.62 4.78 -13.58
C ASP A 164 -15.93 4.03 -12.27
N ARG A 165 -16.43 2.78 -12.34
CA ARG A 165 -16.42 1.89 -11.17
C ARG A 165 -14.97 1.56 -10.83
N THR A 166 -14.52 1.87 -9.63
CA THR A 166 -13.10 1.81 -9.26
C THR A 166 -12.76 0.58 -8.42
N VAL A 167 -11.79 -0.21 -8.88
CA VAL A 167 -11.30 -1.41 -8.18
C VAL A 167 -9.80 -1.24 -7.88
N SER A 168 -9.42 -1.18 -6.61
CA SER A 168 -8.02 -1.12 -6.17
C SER A 168 -7.55 -2.50 -5.69
N VAL A 169 -6.43 -3.00 -6.18
CA VAL A 169 -5.82 -4.27 -5.76
C VAL A 169 -4.47 -4.03 -5.10
N MET A 170 -4.39 -4.34 -3.81
CA MET A 170 -3.25 -4.02 -2.95
C MET A 170 -2.74 -5.23 -2.15
N PRO A 171 -1.47 -5.23 -1.72
CA PRO A 171 -0.90 -6.34 -0.96
C PRO A 171 -1.23 -6.24 0.54
N CYS A 172 -2.13 -5.34 0.93
CA CYS A 172 -2.31 -4.92 2.31
C CYS A 172 -3.79 -4.65 2.61
N GLN A 173 -4.27 -5.22 3.72
CA GLN A 173 -5.63 -5.04 4.20
C GLN A 173 -5.92 -3.59 4.63
N ASP A 174 -4.96 -2.93 5.29
CA ASP A 174 -5.09 -1.54 5.75
C ASP A 174 -5.32 -0.52 4.61
N LYS A 175 -5.07 -0.92 3.34
CA LYS A 175 -5.40 -0.07 2.18
C LYS A 175 -6.89 0.12 1.98
N LYS A 176 -7.73 -0.79 2.51
CA LYS A 176 -9.18 -0.62 2.56
C LYS A 176 -9.57 0.55 3.48
N LEU A 177 -8.89 0.70 4.62
CA LEU A 177 -9.10 1.81 5.55
C LEU A 177 -8.51 3.14 5.06
N GLU A 178 -7.47 3.08 4.23
CA GLU A 178 -6.95 4.27 3.54
C GLU A 178 -7.94 4.81 2.50
N SER A 179 -8.74 3.92 1.90
CA SER A 179 -9.89 4.31 1.08
C SER A 179 -10.96 4.95 1.97
N GLY A 180 -11.45 6.13 1.58
CA GLY A 180 -12.33 6.98 2.38
C GLY A 180 -11.62 8.14 3.09
N ARG A 181 -10.30 8.29 2.92
CA ARG A 181 -9.51 9.40 3.48
C ARG A 181 -9.09 10.39 2.40
N ASP A 182 -8.87 11.65 2.80
CA ASP A 182 -8.26 12.69 1.96
C ASP A 182 -8.97 12.90 0.60
N GLY A 183 -10.31 12.80 0.61
CA GLY A 183 -11.16 12.95 -0.59
C GLY A 183 -11.10 11.78 -1.58
N VAL A 184 -10.45 10.67 -1.22
CA VAL A 184 -10.28 9.49 -2.09
C VAL A 184 -11.11 8.34 -1.57
N LYS A 185 -12.01 7.81 -2.40
CA LYS A 185 -12.81 6.63 -2.09
C LYS A 185 -12.95 5.75 -3.33
N PHE A 186 -12.42 4.54 -3.24
CA PHE A 186 -12.65 3.48 -4.23
C PHE A 186 -13.96 2.76 -3.93
N ASP A 187 -14.63 2.27 -4.97
CA ASP A 187 -15.84 1.44 -4.83
C ASP A 187 -15.49 0.07 -4.23
N HIS A 188 -14.41 -0.54 -4.74
CA HIS A 188 -13.89 -1.81 -4.27
C HIS A 188 -12.39 -1.72 -3.97
N VAL A 189 -11.97 -2.19 -2.81
CA VAL A 189 -10.55 -2.38 -2.47
C VAL A 189 -10.33 -3.83 -2.10
N LEU A 190 -9.55 -4.52 -2.91
CA LEU A 190 -9.23 -5.93 -2.77
C LEU A 190 -7.79 -6.07 -2.30
N THR A 191 -7.59 -7.03 -1.42
CA THR A 191 -6.26 -7.62 -1.21
C THR A 191 -5.87 -8.48 -2.41
N THR A 192 -4.58 -8.78 -2.56
CA THR A 192 -4.11 -9.72 -3.58
C THR A 192 -4.81 -11.09 -3.48
N ARG A 193 -5.05 -11.59 -2.26
CA ARG A 193 -5.79 -12.85 -2.03
C ARG A 193 -7.24 -12.77 -2.51
N GLU A 194 -7.93 -11.67 -2.24
CA GLU A 194 -9.29 -11.46 -2.72
C GLU A 194 -9.34 -11.31 -4.24
N PHE A 195 -8.36 -10.62 -4.82
CA PHE A 195 -8.25 -10.50 -6.27
C PHE A 195 -7.92 -11.84 -6.95
N ARG A 196 -7.08 -12.69 -6.35
CA ARG A 196 -6.87 -14.06 -6.83
C ARG A 196 -8.20 -14.83 -6.91
N ARG A 197 -9.06 -14.73 -5.88
CA ARG A 197 -10.38 -15.38 -5.93
C ARG A 197 -11.23 -14.87 -7.10
N VAL A 198 -11.14 -13.58 -7.43
CA VAL A 198 -11.78 -13.01 -8.63
C VAL A 198 -11.19 -13.62 -9.91
N LEU A 199 -9.87 -13.77 -10.00
CA LEU A 199 -9.21 -14.40 -11.16
C LEU A 199 -9.60 -15.88 -11.30
N ASP A 200 -9.70 -16.61 -10.20
CA ASP A 200 -10.14 -18.01 -10.16
C ASP A 200 -11.62 -18.12 -10.60
N GLU A 201 -12.52 -17.28 -10.07
CA GLU A 201 -13.95 -17.26 -10.42
C GLU A 201 -14.19 -16.92 -11.90
N LEU A 202 -13.33 -16.08 -12.48
CA LEU A 202 -13.38 -15.71 -13.90
C LEU A 202 -12.58 -16.63 -14.83
N GLU A 203 -11.99 -17.70 -14.30
CA GLU A 203 -11.24 -18.74 -15.02
C GLU A 203 -9.95 -18.26 -15.70
N PHE A 204 -9.16 -17.42 -15.01
CA PHE A 204 -7.91 -16.88 -15.54
C PHE A 204 -6.89 -17.95 -15.97
N GLU A 205 -6.78 -19.04 -15.23
CA GLU A 205 -5.85 -20.12 -15.59
C GLU A 205 -6.21 -20.78 -16.94
N LEU A 206 -7.50 -20.93 -17.24
CA LEU A 206 -7.96 -21.45 -18.53
C LEU A 206 -7.65 -20.46 -19.67
N PHE A 207 -7.84 -19.16 -19.41
CA PHE A 207 -7.49 -18.11 -20.36
C PHE A 207 -6.00 -18.11 -20.71
N LEU A 208 -5.12 -18.30 -19.71
CA LEU A 208 -3.68 -18.40 -19.94
C LEU A 208 -3.33 -19.61 -20.81
N LYS A 209 -3.92 -20.79 -20.54
CA LYS A 209 -3.70 -22.03 -21.31
C LYS A 209 -4.15 -21.90 -22.77
N ALA A 210 -5.18 -21.10 -23.02
CA ALA A 210 -5.68 -20.85 -24.37
C ALA A 210 -4.80 -19.91 -25.21
N ASN A 211 -3.74 -19.32 -24.63
CA ASN A 211 -2.84 -18.36 -25.28
C ASN A 211 -3.57 -17.22 -26.02
N SER A 212 -4.75 -16.83 -25.54
CA SER A 212 -5.65 -15.87 -26.21
C SER A 212 -5.28 -14.40 -25.98
N TRP A 213 -4.06 -14.12 -25.51
CA TRP A 213 -3.63 -12.79 -25.03
C TRP A 213 -2.54 -12.13 -25.87
N ASN A 214 -2.08 -12.77 -26.95
CA ASN A 214 -1.01 -12.27 -27.81
C ASN A 214 -1.40 -11.06 -28.70
N HIS A 215 -2.56 -10.42 -28.48
CA HIS A 215 -3.16 -9.49 -29.43
C HIS A 215 -3.48 -8.09 -28.88
N HIS A 216 -3.32 -7.83 -27.58
CA HIS A 216 -3.57 -6.49 -27.03
C HIS A 216 -2.27 -5.74 -26.72
N GLU A 217 -2.16 -4.54 -27.30
CA GLU A 217 -1.16 -3.57 -26.87
C GLU A 217 -1.45 -3.15 -25.42
N ILE A 218 -0.44 -3.28 -24.58
CA ILE A 218 -0.49 -2.85 -23.18
C ILE A 218 -0.13 -1.37 -23.09
N GLU A 219 -0.99 -0.56 -22.48
CA GLU A 219 -0.69 0.86 -22.27
C GLU A 219 0.44 1.04 -21.23
N ASP A 220 1.26 2.09 -21.37
CA ASP A 220 2.39 2.37 -20.48
C ASP A 220 2.02 2.43 -18.99
N MET A 221 0.80 2.91 -18.69
CA MET A 221 0.29 3.02 -17.33
C MET A 221 -0.14 1.69 -16.72
N GLU A 222 -0.29 0.63 -17.52
CA GLU A 222 -0.62 -0.73 -17.05
C GLU A 222 0.62 -1.53 -16.67
N VAL A 223 1.75 -1.15 -17.28
CA VAL A 223 3.05 -1.78 -17.10
C VAL A 223 3.60 -1.42 -15.72
N THR A 224 4.09 -2.43 -15.00
CA THR A 224 4.86 -2.19 -13.78
C THR A 224 6.13 -1.45 -14.14
N GLN A 225 6.28 -0.25 -13.61
CA GLN A 225 7.56 0.47 -13.66
C GLN A 225 8.30 0.21 -12.36
N TRP A 226 9.43 -0.43 -12.53
CA TRP A 226 10.05 -1.13 -11.43
C TRP A 226 10.57 -0.20 -10.36
N ASN A 227 10.40 -0.68 -9.12
CA ASN A 227 10.79 0.05 -7.93
C ASN A 227 12.30 0.29 -7.99
N ILE A 228 12.73 1.48 -7.59
CA ILE A 228 14.16 1.73 -7.38
C ILE A 228 14.57 0.87 -6.18
N GLY A 229 15.13 -0.32 -6.44
CA GLY A 229 15.88 -1.13 -5.48
C GLY A 229 15.14 -1.74 -4.27
N THR A 230 13.82 -1.54 -4.07
CA THR A 230 13.15 -2.02 -2.84
C THR A 230 11.73 -2.55 -2.95
N SER A 231 11.40 -3.42 -1.99
CA SER A 231 10.06 -3.97 -1.75
C SER A 231 9.03 -2.97 -1.20
N SER A 232 9.47 -1.80 -0.71
CA SER A 232 8.65 -0.72 -0.14
C SER A 232 8.27 0.39 -1.13
N GLY A 233 8.86 0.37 -2.32
CA GLY A 233 8.56 1.37 -3.36
C GLY A 233 9.52 2.55 -3.39
N GLY A 234 10.80 2.38 -3.02
CA GLY A 234 11.91 3.18 -3.55
C GLY A 234 12.12 4.58 -2.98
N TYR A 235 11.47 4.95 -1.88
CA TYR A 235 11.53 6.33 -1.34
C TYR A 235 12.94 6.70 -0.88
N ALA A 236 13.55 5.87 -0.03
CA ALA A 236 14.92 6.11 0.41
C ALA A 236 15.90 6.08 -0.77
N GLU A 237 15.77 5.12 -1.67
CA GLU A 237 16.67 5.00 -2.82
C GLU A 237 16.62 6.25 -3.71
N PHE A 238 15.42 6.79 -3.95
CA PHE A 238 15.28 8.03 -4.70
C PHE A 238 15.99 9.20 -4.00
N ILE A 239 15.78 9.38 -2.69
CA ILE A 239 16.43 10.46 -1.93
C ILE A 239 17.95 10.29 -1.95
N LEU A 240 18.45 9.08 -1.67
CA LEU A 240 19.87 8.77 -1.68
C LEU A 240 20.50 9.06 -3.05
N SER A 241 19.79 8.83 -4.16
CA SER A 241 20.27 9.15 -5.52
C SER A 241 20.49 10.66 -5.77
N LYS A 242 19.97 11.53 -4.90
CA LYS A 242 20.15 13.00 -4.99
C LYS A 242 21.36 13.52 -4.23
N HIS A 243 22.00 12.69 -3.41
CA HIS A 243 23.19 13.05 -2.65
C HIS A 243 24.46 12.63 -3.39
N ARG A 244 25.55 13.41 -3.24
CA ARG A 244 26.83 13.12 -3.90
C ARG A 244 27.59 11.99 -3.20
N SER A 245 27.44 11.90 -1.88
CA SER A 245 28.07 10.89 -1.04
C SER A 245 27.03 10.25 -0.14
N VAL A 246 27.04 8.92 -0.12
CA VAL A 246 26.14 8.09 0.69
C VAL A 246 26.97 6.99 1.34
N LYS A 247 26.97 6.95 2.68
CA LYS A 247 27.63 5.89 3.45
C LYS A 247 26.58 5.06 4.17
N LYS A 248 26.47 3.78 3.83
CA LYS A 248 25.69 2.81 4.60
C LYS A 248 26.36 2.61 5.97
N ILE A 249 25.69 2.99 7.05
CA ILE A 249 26.21 2.93 8.43
C ILE A 249 25.61 1.76 9.23
N LYS A 250 24.49 1.21 8.78
CA LYS A 250 23.83 0.06 9.41
C LYS A 250 23.00 -0.70 8.39
N ASP A 251 23.07 -2.02 8.46
CA ASP A 251 22.24 -2.94 7.67
C ASP A 251 22.09 -4.23 8.44
N ARG A 252 21.02 -4.34 9.23
CA ARG A 252 20.74 -5.52 10.04
C ARG A 252 19.28 -5.62 10.41
N ASN A 253 18.74 -6.84 10.41
CA ASN A 253 17.43 -7.19 10.95
C ASN A 253 16.31 -6.23 10.54
N GLY A 254 16.22 -5.87 9.25
CA GLY A 254 15.17 -5.00 8.72
C GLY A 254 15.36 -3.50 8.97
N ILE A 255 16.50 -3.07 9.50
CA ILE A 255 16.90 -1.66 9.58
C ILE A 255 18.11 -1.40 8.69
N ARG A 256 17.97 -0.44 7.77
CA ARG A 256 19.07 0.13 7.01
C ARG A 256 19.19 1.62 7.33
N GLU A 257 20.39 2.10 7.62
CA GLU A 257 20.67 3.51 7.88
C GLU A 257 21.81 3.97 6.97
N TYR A 258 21.63 5.12 6.35
CA TYR A 258 22.57 5.75 5.44
C TYR A 258 22.84 7.17 5.90
N MET A 259 24.12 7.52 6.02
CA MET A 259 24.56 8.88 6.27
C MET A 259 24.80 9.55 4.92
N VAL A 260 24.17 10.71 4.70
CA VAL A 260 24.29 11.51 3.48
C VAL A 260 25.30 12.66 3.67
N ASP A 261 25.62 13.36 2.58
CA ASP A 261 26.68 14.39 2.53
C ASP A 261 26.46 15.60 3.45
N ASP A 262 25.21 15.93 3.80
CA ASP A 262 24.86 16.97 4.78
C ASP A 262 24.91 16.51 6.26
N GLY A 263 25.30 15.25 6.50
CA GLY A 263 25.34 14.65 7.85
C GLY A 263 24.01 14.08 8.32
N GLY A 264 22.91 14.27 7.57
CA GLY A 264 21.62 13.68 7.82
C GLY A 264 21.63 12.16 7.72
N ILE A 265 20.68 11.51 8.39
CA ILE A 265 20.50 10.05 8.31
C ILE A 265 19.16 9.74 7.64
N VAL A 266 19.23 9.00 6.54
CA VAL A 266 18.08 8.36 5.89
C VAL A 266 17.98 6.92 6.39
N SER A 267 16.84 6.54 6.96
CA SER A 267 16.62 5.20 7.50
C SER A 267 15.45 4.49 6.83
N GLN A 268 15.64 3.21 6.55
CA GLN A 268 14.59 2.28 6.16
C GLN A 268 14.35 1.34 7.32
N ILE A 269 13.10 1.25 7.77
CA ILE A 269 12.69 0.53 8.96
C ILE A 269 11.54 -0.39 8.55
N THR A 270 11.79 -1.69 8.58
CA THR A 270 10.79 -2.71 8.24
C THR A 270 10.53 -3.62 9.43
N GLY A 271 9.30 -4.12 9.50
CA GLY A 271 8.87 -4.99 10.59
C GLY A 271 8.34 -4.21 11.79
N LEU A 272 7.38 -4.85 12.46
CA LEU A 272 6.60 -4.23 13.52
C LEU A 272 7.46 -3.84 14.72
N GLU A 273 8.32 -4.76 15.17
CA GLU A 273 9.18 -4.55 16.33
C GLU A 273 10.08 -3.32 16.15
N ASN A 274 10.77 -3.24 15.00
CA ASN A 274 11.62 -2.11 14.66
C ASN A 274 10.85 -0.79 14.59
N SER A 275 9.64 -0.83 14.01
CA SER A 275 8.77 0.33 13.89
C SER A 275 8.31 0.84 15.27
N ILE A 276 7.83 -0.07 16.14
CA ILE A 276 7.45 0.27 17.51
C ILE A 276 8.63 0.84 18.30
N ASN A 277 9.82 0.24 18.16
CA ASN A 277 11.02 0.73 18.83
C ASN A 277 11.37 2.16 18.39
N TYR A 278 11.31 2.44 17.08
CA TYR A 278 11.48 3.79 16.56
C TYR A 278 10.46 4.78 17.14
N PHE A 279 9.17 4.42 17.13
CA PHE A 279 8.11 5.28 17.67
C PHE A 279 8.27 5.54 19.18
N LYS A 280 8.64 4.52 19.97
CA LYS A 280 8.90 4.66 21.41
C LYS A 280 10.11 5.55 21.70
N ILE A 281 11.22 5.34 21.00
CA ILE A 281 12.43 6.14 21.18
C ILE A 281 12.17 7.60 20.77
N SER A 282 11.43 7.83 19.69
CA SER A 282 11.12 9.20 19.26
C SER A 282 10.27 9.98 20.26
N LYS A 283 9.49 9.30 21.10
CA LYS A 283 8.70 9.95 22.16
C LYS A 283 9.59 10.60 23.23
N THR A 284 10.75 10.02 23.53
CA THR A 284 11.65 10.51 24.57
C THR A 284 12.79 11.36 24.01
N LYS A 285 13.27 11.06 22.80
CA LYS A 285 14.44 11.72 22.20
C LYS A 285 14.14 12.58 20.97
N GLY A 286 12.87 12.68 20.55
CA GLY A 286 12.50 13.27 19.27
C GLY A 286 12.82 12.37 18.07
N PRO A 287 12.37 12.73 16.85
CA PRO A 287 12.68 11.97 15.65
C PRO A 287 14.20 11.97 15.37
N LYS A 288 14.79 10.77 15.22
CA LYS A 288 16.24 10.63 15.02
C LYS A 288 16.70 10.97 13.59
N TYR A 289 15.87 10.69 12.59
CA TYR A 289 16.29 10.61 11.19
C TYR A 289 15.86 11.84 10.41
N LYS A 290 16.67 12.26 9.43
CA LYS A 290 16.28 13.27 8.44
C LYS A 290 15.11 12.75 7.60
N MET A 291 15.17 11.48 7.23
CA MET A 291 14.03 10.75 6.69
C MET A 291 13.94 9.33 7.24
N ALA A 292 12.75 8.89 7.62
CA ALA A 292 12.42 7.53 7.99
C ALA A 292 11.38 6.94 7.02
N GLU A 293 11.79 5.95 6.22
CA GLU A 293 10.91 5.09 5.44
C GLU A 293 10.48 3.90 6.31
N VAL A 294 9.25 3.92 6.83
CA VAL A 294 8.77 2.95 7.82
C VAL A 294 7.66 2.08 7.25
N PHE A 295 7.80 0.76 7.36
CA PHE A 295 6.79 -0.23 6.99
C PHE A 295 6.63 -1.28 8.10
N LEU A 296 5.40 -1.48 8.58
CA LEU A 296 5.15 -2.42 9.69
C LEU A 296 5.39 -3.89 9.33
N CYS A 297 5.25 -4.26 8.05
CA CYS A 297 5.48 -5.62 7.60
C CYS A 297 6.97 -5.90 7.46
N LYS A 298 7.40 -7.11 7.85
CA LYS A 298 8.71 -7.63 7.45
C LYS A 298 8.74 -7.67 5.92
N ASN A 299 9.86 -7.28 5.31
CA ASN A 299 10.00 -7.15 3.85
C ASN A 299 9.01 -6.16 3.19
N SER A 300 8.46 -5.21 3.94
CA SER A 300 7.59 -4.14 3.44
C SER A 300 6.34 -4.66 2.71
N CYS A 301 5.90 -4.00 1.63
CA CYS A 301 4.65 -4.33 0.94
C CYS A 301 4.64 -5.74 0.32
N ILE A 302 5.81 -6.30 -0.05
CA ILE A 302 5.89 -7.67 -0.57
C ILE A 302 5.49 -8.69 0.50
N GLY A 303 5.89 -8.46 1.75
CA GLY A 303 5.46 -9.26 2.91
C GLY A 303 4.13 -8.82 3.50
N GLY A 304 3.33 -8.06 2.74
CA GLY A 304 2.03 -7.57 3.17
C GLY A 304 1.05 -8.72 3.44
N PRO A 305 0.19 -8.61 4.46
CA PRO A 305 -0.71 -9.69 4.88
C PRO A 305 -1.83 -10.02 3.87
N GLY A 306 -2.10 -9.09 2.95
CA GLY A 306 -3.10 -9.28 1.89
C GLY A 306 -2.59 -10.12 0.73
N GLN A 307 -1.30 -10.45 0.72
CA GLN A 307 -0.69 -11.34 -0.26
C GLN A 307 -1.12 -12.79 -0.03
N GLU A 308 -0.96 -13.61 -1.06
CA GLU A 308 -0.99 -15.06 -0.92
C GLU A 308 0.33 -15.56 -0.35
N ARG A 309 0.23 -16.44 0.66
CA ARG A 309 1.40 -17.13 1.21
C ARG A 309 1.66 -18.37 0.38
N ILE A 310 2.58 -18.25 -0.56
CA ILE A 310 3.02 -19.38 -1.39
C ILE A 310 3.96 -20.21 -0.50
N ASN A 311 3.51 -21.39 -0.07
CA ASN A 311 4.24 -22.28 0.83
C ASN A 311 5.52 -22.84 0.16
N SER A 312 6.63 -22.09 0.24
CA SER A 312 8.03 -22.58 0.12
C SER A 312 9.03 -21.46 -0.19
N VAL A 313 8.58 -20.27 -0.57
CA VAL A 313 9.47 -19.19 -0.99
C VAL A 313 9.22 -17.99 -0.09
N GLU A 314 10.12 -17.74 0.87
CA GLU A 314 10.35 -16.36 1.28
C GLU A 314 10.60 -15.60 -0.02
N VAL A 315 9.68 -14.71 -0.43
CA VAL A 315 9.78 -14.00 -1.71
C VAL A 315 11.17 -13.38 -1.78
N ASP A 316 12.04 -13.95 -2.60
CA ASP A 316 13.40 -13.47 -2.71
C ASP A 316 13.34 -12.11 -3.37
N SER A 317 13.77 -11.09 -2.63
CA SER A 317 13.88 -9.74 -3.15
C SER A 317 14.74 -9.66 -4.42
N ALA A 318 15.69 -10.60 -4.61
CA ALA A 318 16.48 -10.71 -5.82
C ALA A 318 15.66 -11.22 -7.01
N GLU A 319 14.81 -12.23 -6.84
CA GLU A 319 13.86 -12.68 -7.88
C GLU A 319 12.85 -11.58 -8.21
N TYR A 320 12.33 -10.88 -7.20
CA TYR A 320 11.46 -9.72 -7.41
C TYR A 320 12.15 -8.63 -8.26
N ASN A 321 13.43 -8.40 -8.01
CA ASN A 321 14.24 -7.48 -8.82
C ASN A 321 14.51 -8.02 -10.22
N ILE A 322 14.58 -9.34 -10.44
CA ILE A 322 14.80 -9.98 -11.76
C ILE A 322 13.59 -9.79 -12.65
N TYR A 323 12.40 -10.12 -12.16
CA TYR A 323 11.16 -9.87 -12.91
C TYR A 323 10.98 -8.39 -13.22
N GLY A 324 11.68 -7.52 -12.46
CA GLY A 324 11.70 -6.09 -12.61
C GLY A 324 12.85 -5.38 -13.28
N LYS A 325 13.64 -6.06 -14.10
CA LYS A 325 14.81 -5.45 -14.75
C LYS A 325 14.58 -4.86 -16.13
N GLU A 326 13.38 -4.94 -16.71
CA GLU A 326 13.09 -4.18 -17.93
C GLU A 326 12.95 -2.70 -17.59
N GLN A 327 13.91 -1.88 -18.03
CA GLN A 327 13.89 -0.42 -17.83
C GLN A 327 13.40 0.26 -19.11
N PRO A 328 12.08 0.46 -19.30
CA PRO A 328 11.62 1.40 -20.31
C PRO A 328 11.99 2.82 -19.91
N GLU A 329 12.23 3.67 -20.90
CA GLU A 329 12.29 5.11 -20.69
C GLU A 329 10.98 5.57 -20.05
N ILE A 330 11.11 6.10 -18.83
CA ILE A 330 10.00 6.41 -17.95
C ILE A 330 9.23 7.64 -18.46
N TYR A 331 8.05 7.44 -19.06
CA TYR A 331 7.14 8.51 -19.50
C TYR A 331 5.89 8.58 -18.62
N TYR A 332 5.57 9.73 -18.01
CA TYR A 332 4.33 9.91 -17.23
C TYR A 332 3.62 11.23 -17.49
N SER A 333 2.30 11.12 -17.50
CA SER A 333 1.35 12.22 -17.37
C SER A 333 1.38 12.84 -15.97
N ASP A 334 0.99 14.10 -15.88
CA ASP A 334 0.90 14.86 -14.64
C ASP A 334 -0.57 14.95 -14.18
N PRO A 335 -1.13 13.93 -13.51
CA PRO A 335 -2.48 14.08 -12.99
C PRO A 335 -2.43 14.98 -11.76
N GLY A 336 -3.03 16.16 -11.89
CA GLY A 336 -3.24 17.11 -10.80
C GLY A 336 -4.04 16.45 -9.67
N LEU A 337 -3.38 16.26 -8.53
CA LEU A 337 -4.03 16.11 -7.24
C LEU A 337 -3.30 17.06 -6.30
N GLU A 338 -3.88 18.25 -6.11
CA GLU A 338 -3.32 19.30 -5.25
C GLU A 338 -3.57 19.03 -3.76
N GLU A 339 -4.57 18.22 -3.43
CA GLU A 339 -4.92 17.95 -2.03
C GLU A 339 -3.93 17.01 -1.35
N LYS A 340 -3.25 17.55 -0.34
CA LYS A 340 -2.34 16.85 0.57
C LYS A 340 -3.09 15.98 1.58
N ARG A 341 -2.39 14.99 2.15
CA ARG A 341 -2.92 14.14 3.22
C ARG A 341 -3.12 14.92 4.51
N THR A 342 -4.18 14.56 5.22
CA THR A 342 -4.48 15.06 6.55
C THR A 342 -4.36 13.94 7.57
N PHE A 343 -3.86 14.29 8.74
CA PHE A 343 -3.63 13.36 9.85
C PHE A 343 -4.16 14.02 11.11
N ARG A 344 -4.73 13.22 12.01
CA ARG A 344 -5.27 13.71 13.28
C ARG A 344 -5.09 12.69 14.39
N PRO A 345 -4.86 13.12 15.64
CA PRO A 345 -4.89 12.21 16.77
C PRO A 345 -6.24 11.50 16.86
N VAL A 346 -6.22 10.19 17.15
CA VAL A 346 -7.41 9.38 17.39
C VAL A 346 -7.39 8.95 18.85
N SER A 347 -8.36 9.41 19.64
CA SER A 347 -8.47 9.02 21.04
C SER A 347 -8.88 7.55 21.15
N VAL A 348 -8.01 6.72 21.74
CA VAL A 348 -8.32 5.32 22.05
C VAL A 348 -8.55 5.20 23.56
N LYS A 349 -9.76 4.82 23.98
CA LYS A 349 -10.02 4.44 25.38
C LYS A 349 -9.58 2.99 25.56
N ARG A 350 -8.52 2.76 26.34
CA ARG A 350 -8.21 1.43 26.87
C ARG A 350 -9.19 1.13 28.00
N ILE A 351 -9.96 0.06 27.85
CA ILE A 351 -10.80 -0.46 28.92
C ILE A 351 -10.03 -1.65 29.49
N ASP A 352 -9.43 -1.45 30.66
CA ASP A 352 -8.82 -2.56 31.39
C ASP A 352 -9.96 -3.41 31.98
N PHE A 353 -10.09 -4.64 31.51
CA PHE A 353 -11.00 -5.60 32.12
C PHE A 353 -10.33 -6.12 33.40
N LYS A 354 -10.96 -5.89 34.56
CA LYS A 354 -10.69 -6.70 35.74
C LYS A 354 -11.26 -8.08 35.46
N VAL A 355 -10.38 -9.05 35.22
CA VAL A 355 -10.75 -10.47 35.24
C VAL A 355 -10.53 -10.92 36.67
N ASP A 356 -11.61 -11.08 37.42
CA ASP A 356 -11.58 -11.83 38.66
C ASP A 356 -11.49 -13.31 38.28
N TRP A 357 -10.46 -14.00 38.77
CA TRP A 357 -10.21 -15.43 38.53
C TRP A 357 -11.11 -16.31 39.39
#